data_AF-A0A7W7Q6D2-F1
#
_entry.id   AF-A0A7W7Q6D2-F1
#
_cell.length_a   1.000
_cell.length_b   1.000
_cell.length_c   1.000
_cell.angle_alpha   90.00
_cell.angle_beta   90.00
_cell.angle_gamma   90.00
#
_symmetry.space_group_name_H-M   'P 1'
#
loop_
_entity.id
_entity.type
_entity.pdbx_description
1 polymer ?
#
loop_
_entity_poly.entity_id
_entity_poly.type
_entity_poly.pdbx_seq_one_letter_code
_entity_poly.pdbx_strand_id
1 'polypeptide(L)'
;MLTDFLRDHYFTTAWFGLMAFVWFGWSQEDPPKRWRPWLGAGSVLGLGFAAGFGVLTATNWDQPTALDGRYGWFGVLVAAEVAAAGVGCLVLARRGASRWMAWWVAVVVAAHFLPLALLLSDLGIAVAGVVQLAALGAVVPRLRTADTTTSRLVGPVMGVVLLVSASIGALTAV
;
A
#
# COMPACT_ATOMS: atom_id res chain seq x y z
N MET A 1 2.71 2.10 -14.07
CA MET A 1 1.46 2.85 -14.07
C MET A 1 0.93 2.89 -15.48
N LEU A 2 -0.39 2.90 -15.66
CA LEU A 2 -1.05 2.83 -16.95
C LEU A 2 -2.19 3.87 -17.03
N THR A 3 -1.93 5.07 -16.50
CA THR A 3 -2.85 6.21 -16.53
C THR A 3 -2.39 7.25 -17.54
N ASP A 4 -3.34 7.96 -18.16
CA ASP A 4 -3.06 9.08 -19.05
C ASP A 4 -2.82 10.40 -18.28
N PHE A 5 -2.97 10.39 -16.95
CA PHE A 5 -2.86 11.57 -16.10
C PHE A 5 -1.48 11.65 -15.43
N LEU A 6 -0.60 12.49 -15.97
CA LEU A 6 0.79 12.62 -15.51
C LEU A 6 0.89 12.97 -14.01
N ARG A 7 0.04 13.89 -13.52
CA ARG A 7 -0.01 14.26 -12.10
C ARG A 7 -0.37 13.08 -11.21
N ASP A 8 -1.34 12.28 -11.63
CA ASP A 8 -1.80 11.12 -10.87
C ASP A 8 -0.76 9.99 -10.91
N HIS A 9 -0.03 9.84 -12.02
CA HIS A 9 1.11 8.94 -12.12
C HIS A 9 2.20 9.29 -11.11
N TYR A 10 2.59 10.57 -11.05
CA TYR A 10 3.56 11.05 -10.06
C TYR A 10 3.05 10.85 -8.64
N PHE A 11 1.81 11.25 -8.37
CA PHE A 11 1.20 11.11 -7.05
C PHE A 11 1.17 9.65 -6.61
N THR A 12 0.71 8.73 -7.46
CA THR A 12 0.60 7.30 -7.13
C THR A 12 1.97 6.68 -6.90
N THR A 13 2.98 7.08 -7.67
CA THR A 13 4.37 6.64 -7.48
C THR A 13 4.91 7.11 -6.13
N ALA A 14 4.68 8.38 -5.77
CA ALA A 14 5.05 8.93 -4.47
C ALA A 14 4.32 8.19 -3.33
N TRP A 15 3.02 7.97 -3.49
CA TRP A 15 2.15 7.32 -2.51
C TRP A 15 2.57 5.86 -2.27
N PHE A 16 2.88 5.10 -3.32
CA PHE A 16 3.39 3.73 -3.17
C PHE A 16 4.75 3.70 -2.46
N GLY A 17 5.63 4.67 -2.72
CA GLY A 17 6.87 4.83 -1.95
C GLY A 17 6.62 5.07 -0.46
N LEU A 18 5.72 5.99 -0.14
CA LEU A 18 5.33 6.30 1.24
C LEU A 18 4.70 5.09 1.93
N MET A 19 3.76 4.40 1.27
CA MET A 19 3.11 3.22 1.81
C MET A 19 4.09 2.06 1.97
N ALA A 20 5.07 1.91 1.09
CA ALA A 20 6.15 0.93 1.28
C ALA A 20 6.92 1.20 2.58
N PHE A 21 7.28 2.47 2.83
CA PHE A 21 7.90 2.88 4.10
C PHE A 21 7.05 2.51 5.31
N VAL A 22 5.73 2.80 5.27
CA VAL A 22 4.79 2.47 6.36
C VAL A 22 4.72 0.96 6.61
N TRP A 23 4.62 0.14 5.56
CA TRP A 23 4.52 -1.31 5.70
C TRP A 23 5.81 -1.98 6.17
N PHE A 24 6.98 -1.51 5.70
CA PHE A 24 8.26 -1.93 6.27
C PHE A 24 8.39 -1.50 7.74
N GLY A 25 7.89 -0.31 8.10
CA GLY A 25 7.79 0.17 9.46
C GLY A 25 6.92 -0.71 10.35
N TRP A 26 5.74 -1.13 9.88
CA TRP A 26 4.86 -2.00 10.67
C TRP A 26 5.49 -3.38 10.93
N SER A 27 6.32 -3.89 10.01
CA SER A 27 7.10 -5.12 10.25
C SER A 27 8.05 -5.03 11.46
N GLN A 28 8.37 -3.82 11.93
CA GLN A 28 9.25 -3.58 13.07
C GLN A 28 8.65 -3.96 14.43
N GLU A 29 7.37 -4.36 14.49
CA GLU A 29 6.73 -4.91 15.69
C GLU A 29 7.45 -6.19 16.20
N ASP A 30 7.85 -7.10 15.30
CA ASP A 30 8.61 -8.32 15.64
C ASP A 30 9.56 -8.76 14.50
N PRO A 31 10.52 -7.93 14.04
CA PRO A 31 11.34 -8.27 12.89
C PRO A 31 12.44 -9.26 13.28
N PRO A 32 12.66 -10.36 12.51
CA PRO A 32 13.85 -11.18 12.64
C PRO A 32 15.11 -10.32 12.50
N LYS A 33 16.12 -10.53 13.36
CA LYS A 33 17.34 -9.68 13.38
C LYS A 33 17.98 -9.51 12.00
N ARG A 34 18.03 -10.58 11.22
CA ARG A 34 18.58 -10.59 9.85
C ARG A 34 17.79 -9.77 8.83
N TRP A 35 16.52 -9.45 9.09
CA TRP A 35 15.66 -8.68 8.16
C TRP A 35 15.74 -7.18 8.40
N ARG A 36 16.08 -6.75 9.62
CA ARG A 36 16.16 -5.34 10.02
C ARG A 36 16.92 -4.43 9.04
N PRO A 37 18.14 -4.77 8.55
CA PRO A 37 18.83 -3.90 7.60
C PRO A 37 18.07 -3.75 6.27
N TRP A 38 17.43 -4.82 5.80
CA TRP A 38 16.64 -4.80 4.56
C TRP A 38 15.35 -4.00 4.70
N LEU A 39 14.67 -4.10 5.84
CA LEU A 39 13.50 -3.27 6.15
C LEU A 39 13.89 -1.79 6.18
N GLY A 40 15.02 -1.46 6.83
CA GLY A 40 15.54 -0.10 6.86
C GLY A 40 15.88 0.43 5.47
N ALA A 41 16.57 -0.36 4.65
CA ALA A 41 16.89 0.02 3.28
C ALA A 41 15.62 0.24 2.43
N GLY A 42 14.64 -0.66 2.51
CA GLY A 42 13.35 -0.51 1.83
C GLY A 42 12.58 0.74 2.27
N SER A 43 12.59 1.04 3.57
CA SER A 43 12.01 2.26 4.14
C SER A 43 12.68 3.53 3.58
N VAL A 44 14.01 3.58 3.51
CA VAL A 44 14.74 4.73 2.94
C VAL A 44 14.44 4.91 1.46
N LEU A 45 14.42 3.82 0.68
CA LEU A 45 14.04 3.88 -0.73
C LEU A 45 12.60 4.36 -0.92
N GLY A 46 11.66 3.87 -0.11
CA GLY A 46 10.27 4.31 -0.12
C GLY A 46 10.12 5.82 0.14
N LEU A 47 10.84 6.35 1.13
CA LEU A 47 10.90 7.79 1.39
C LEU A 47 11.52 8.58 0.23
N GLY A 48 12.54 8.03 -0.43
CA GLY A 48 13.13 8.62 -1.63
C GLY A 48 12.11 8.79 -2.77
N PHE A 49 11.34 7.74 -3.06
CA PHE A 49 10.23 7.82 -4.03
C PHE A 49 9.16 8.84 -3.59
N ALA A 50 8.74 8.79 -2.33
CA ALA A 50 7.73 9.69 -1.79
C ALA A 50 8.14 11.16 -1.92
N ALA A 51 9.39 11.50 -1.57
CA ALA A 51 9.91 12.85 -1.68
C ALA A 51 10.08 13.28 -3.15
N GLY A 52 10.77 12.47 -3.96
CA GLY A 52 11.06 12.82 -5.35
C GLY A 52 9.81 13.00 -6.19
N PHE A 53 8.90 12.02 -6.16
CA PHE A 53 7.65 12.08 -6.92
C PHE A 53 6.61 13.00 -6.28
N GLY A 54 6.68 13.24 -4.96
CA GLY A 54 5.88 14.26 -4.30
C GLY A 54 6.22 15.66 -4.79
N VAL A 55 7.52 15.98 -4.95
CA VAL A 55 7.96 17.23 -5.57
C VAL A 55 7.48 17.32 -7.01
N LEU A 56 7.63 16.25 -7.81
CA LEU A 56 7.14 16.23 -9.20
C LEU A 56 5.62 16.43 -9.30
N THR A 57 4.86 15.87 -8.36
CA THR A 57 3.41 16.09 -8.27
C THR A 57 3.12 17.57 -8.00
N ALA A 58 3.83 18.19 -7.06
CA ALA A 58 3.69 19.60 -6.71
C ALA A 58 4.07 20.55 -7.86
N THR A 59 5.12 20.23 -8.61
CA THR A 59 5.53 21.05 -9.77
C THR A 59 4.61 20.87 -10.98
N ASN A 60 3.78 19.82 -11.01
CA ASN A 60 2.82 19.54 -12.07
C ASN A 60 1.37 19.66 -11.56
N TRP A 61 1.14 20.54 -10.57
CA TRP A 61 -0.15 20.65 -9.90
C TRP A 61 -1.30 21.01 -10.84
N ASP A 62 -1.04 21.83 -11.86
CA ASP A 62 -2.05 22.31 -12.81
C ASP A 62 -2.40 21.29 -13.90
N GLN A 63 -1.71 20.14 -13.95
CA GLN A 63 -2.02 19.07 -14.90
C GLN A 63 -3.37 18.40 -14.57
N PRO A 64 -4.09 17.90 -15.58
CA PRO A 64 -5.36 17.19 -15.38
C PRO A 64 -5.24 15.98 -14.46
N THR A 65 -6.37 15.54 -13.90
CA THR A 65 -6.48 14.37 -13.03
C THR A 65 -7.73 13.56 -13.34
N ALA A 66 -7.66 12.26 -13.13
CA ALA A 66 -8.81 11.36 -13.19
C ALA A 66 -9.86 11.64 -12.09
N LEU A 67 -9.47 12.33 -11.02
CA LEU A 67 -10.33 12.67 -9.89
C LEU A 67 -11.20 13.91 -10.12
N ASP A 68 -11.02 14.63 -11.22
CA ASP A 68 -11.79 15.84 -11.47
C ASP A 68 -13.29 15.51 -11.54
N GLY A 69 -14.10 16.28 -10.82
CA GLY A 69 -15.53 15.98 -10.60
C GLY A 69 -15.85 14.71 -9.77
N ARG A 70 -14.86 13.97 -9.26
CA ARG A 70 -15.03 12.68 -8.55
C ARG A 70 -14.47 12.65 -7.12
N TYR A 71 -13.94 13.77 -6.60
CA TYR A 71 -13.37 13.85 -5.25
C TYR A 71 -14.29 13.37 -4.12
N GLY A 72 -15.60 13.60 -4.22
CA GLY A 72 -16.57 13.11 -3.24
C GLY A 72 -16.60 11.57 -3.18
N TRP A 73 -16.58 10.91 -4.33
CA TRP A 73 -16.54 9.45 -4.41
C TRP A 73 -15.20 8.88 -3.93
N PHE A 74 -14.10 9.56 -4.21
CA PHE A 74 -12.80 9.23 -3.63
C PHE A 74 -12.84 9.27 -2.10
N GLY A 75 -13.41 10.34 -1.52
CA GLY A 75 -13.59 10.46 -0.07
C GLY A 75 -14.46 9.36 0.53
N VAL A 76 -15.57 9.00 -0.13
CA VAL A 76 -16.43 7.87 0.30
C VAL A 76 -15.67 6.55 0.27
N LEU A 77 -14.89 6.29 -0.78
CA LEU A 77 -14.11 5.07 -0.91
C LEU A 77 -13.06 4.95 0.20
N VAL A 78 -12.32 6.03 0.49
CA VAL A 78 -11.33 6.08 1.57
C VAL A 78 -12.01 5.94 2.94
N ALA A 79 -13.15 6.59 3.16
CA ALA A 79 -13.90 6.46 4.41
C ALA A 79 -14.37 5.01 4.63
N ALA A 80 -14.85 4.33 3.58
CA ALA A 80 -15.25 2.94 3.64
C ALA A 80 -14.07 2.01 3.96
N GLU A 81 -12.89 2.25 3.36
CA GLU A 81 -11.66 1.53 3.66
C GLU A 81 -11.25 1.69 5.12
N VAL A 82 -11.16 2.93 5.62
CA VAL A 82 -10.80 3.24 7.00
C VAL A 82 -11.77 2.59 7.98
N ALA A 83 -13.08 2.66 7.69
CA ALA A 83 -14.10 2.00 8.50
C ALA A 83 -13.94 0.48 8.51
N ALA A 84 -13.73 -0.15 7.35
CA ALA A 84 -13.53 -1.61 7.25
C ALA A 84 -12.26 -2.06 8.01
N ALA A 85 -11.15 -1.34 7.86
CA ALA A 85 -9.92 -1.59 8.59
C ALA A 85 -10.14 -1.45 10.11
N GLY A 86 -10.71 -0.34 10.55
CA GLY A 86 -10.95 -0.03 11.96
C GLY A 86 -11.92 -1.01 12.64
N VAL A 87 -13.05 -1.31 12.00
CA VAL A 87 -14.05 -2.26 12.53
C VAL A 87 -13.45 -3.65 12.65
N GLY A 88 -12.72 -4.14 11.66
CA GLY A 88 -12.11 -5.47 11.76
C GLY A 88 -11.01 -5.54 12.81
N CYS A 89 -10.18 -4.50 12.97
CA CYS A 89 -9.23 -4.41 14.08
C CYS A 89 -9.93 -4.44 15.44
N LEU A 90 -11.05 -3.70 15.60
CA LEU A 90 -11.84 -3.70 16.82
C LEU A 90 -12.44 -5.07 17.14
N VAL A 91 -12.94 -5.78 16.12
CA VAL A 91 -13.45 -7.15 16.26
C VAL A 91 -12.33 -8.12 16.67
N LEU A 92 -11.15 -8.02 16.04
CA LEU A 92 -9.99 -8.84 16.37
C LEU A 92 -9.50 -8.59 17.80
N ALA A 93 -9.45 -7.33 18.24
CA ALA A 93 -9.09 -6.97 19.60
C ALA A 93 -10.04 -7.60 20.62
N ARG A 94 -11.35 -7.49 20.41
CA ARG A 94 -12.38 -8.06 21.30
C ARG A 94 -12.34 -9.58 21.38
N ARG A 95 -11.81 -10.25 20.36
CA ARG A 95 -11.64 -11.70 20.30
C ARG A 95 -10.27 -12.19 20.80
N GLY A 96 -9.43 -11.29 21.32
CA GLY A 96 -8.05 -11.64 21.71
C GLY A 96 -7.14 -12.04 20.53
N ALA A 97 -7.54 -11.70 19.30
CA ALA A 97 -6.88 -12.08 18.06
C ALA A 97 -6.04 -10.94 17.46
N SER A 98 -5.57 -10.00 18.27
CA SER A 98 -4.86 -8.78 17.83
C SER A 98 -3.64 -9.06 16.94
N ARG A 99 -3.00 -10.24 17.06
CA ARG A 99 -1.90 -10.64 16.18
C ARG A 99 -2.25 -10.63 14.68
N TRP A 100 -3.54 -10.73 14.34
CA TRP A 100 -4.07 -10.74 12.96
C TRP A 100 -4.39 -9.35 12.40
N MET A 101 -4.26 -8.28 13.18
CA MET A 101 -4.63 -6.92 12.75
C MET A 101 -3.89 -6.49 11.48
N ALA A 102 -2.58 -6.69 11.41
CA ALA A 102 -1.79 -6.30 10.24
C ALA A 102 -2.24 -7.05 8.97
N TRP A 103 -2.51 -8.36 9.08
CA TRP A 103 -3.07 -9.13 7.96
C TRP A 103 -4.45 -8.63 7.52
N TRP A 104 -5.35 -8.34 8.47
CA TRP A 104 -6.67 -7.79 8.14
C TRP A 104 -6.57 -6.46 7.40
N VAL A 105 -5.78 -5.51 7.94
CA VAL A 105 -5.60 -4.20 7.31
C VAL A 105 -4.96 -4.36 5.94
N ALA A 106 -4.00 -5.27 5.78
CA ALA A 106 -3.39 -5.52 4.47
C ALA A 106 -4.38 -6.03 3.44
N VAL A 107 -5.31 -6.93 3.82
CA VAL A 107 -6.37 -7.40 2.93
C VAL A 107 -7.30 -6.25 2.53
N VAL A 108 -7.69 -5.40 3.49
CA VAL A 108 -8.54 -4.23 3.22
C VAL A 108 -7.86 -3.27 2.25
N VAL A 109 -6.59 -2.91 2.49
CA VAL A 109 -5.79 -2.03 1.63
C VAL A 109 -5.62 -2.62 0.23
N ALA A 110 -5.26 -3.90 0.13
CA ALA A 110 -5.07 -4.57 -1.15
C ALA A 110 -6.38 -4.66 -1.95
N ALA A 111 -7.51 -4.89 -1.27
CA ALA A 111 -8.84 -4.88 -1.90
C ALA A 111 -9.28 -3.47 -2.32
N HIS A 112 -8.95 -2.44 -1.53
CA HIS A 112 -9.23 -1.04 -1.84
C HIS A 112 -8.59 -0.57 -3.16
N PHE A 113 -7.45 -1.15 -3.54
CA PHE A 113 -6.77 -0.80 -4.80
C PHE A 113 -7.62 -1.11 -6.05
N LEU A 114 -8.56 -2.07 -5.98
CA LEU A 114 -9.41 -2.43 -7.12
C LEU A 114 -10.42 -1.32 -7.51
N PRO A 115 -11.30 -0.83 -6.60
CA PRO A 115 -12.14 0.32 -6.91
C PRO A 115 -11.33 1.61 -7.09
N LEU A 116 -10.19 1.76 -6.39
CA LEU A 116 -9.32 2.92 -6.56
C LEU A 116 -8.77 3.02 -8.00
N ALA A 117 -8.40 1.89 -8.60
CA ALA A 117 -7.97 1.84 -10.00
C ALA A 117 -9.03 2.38 -10.98
N LEU A 118 -10.32 2.19 -10.69
CA LEU A 118 -11.42 2.72 -11.48
C LEU A 118 -11.65 4.23 -11.26
N LEU A 119 -11.32 4.73 -10.06
CA LEU A 119 -11.39 6.17 -9.77
C LEU A 119 -10.22 6.93 -10.41
N LEU A 120 -9.02 6.36 -10.39
CA LEU A 120 -7.80 6.96 -10.92
C LEU A 120 -7.51 6.61 -12.39
N SER A 121 -8.37 5.80 -13.02
CA SER A 121 -8.18 5.32 -14.39
C SER A 121 -6.79 4.71 -14.60
N ASP A 122 -6.31 3.92 -13.64
CA ASP A 122 -4.96 3.34 -13.65
C ASP A 122 -5.01 1.83 -13.41
N LEU A 123 -4.83 1.05 -14.48
CA LEU A 123 -4.80 -0.41 -14.41
C LEU A 123 -3.60 -0.92 -13.58
N GLY A 124 -2.52 -0.14 -13.47
CA GLY A 124 -1.36 -0.48 -12.64
C GLY A 124 -1.71 -0.61 -11.16
N ILE A 125 -2.65 0.20 -10.66
CA ILE A 125 -3.14 0.12 -9.28
C ILE A 125 -3.92 -1.19 -9.07
N ALA A 126 -4.77 -1.58 -10.02
CA ALA A 126 -5.51 -2.84 -9.94
C ALA A 126 -4.57 -4.05 -9.94
N VAL A 127 -3.55 -4.04 -10.80
CA VAL A 127 -2.52 -5.09 -10.83
C VAL A 127 -1.80 -5.19 -9.49
N ALA A 128 -1.39 -4.06 -8.90
CA ALA A 128 -0.78 -4.05 -7.56
C ALA A 128 -1.72 -4.65 -6.49
N GLY A 129 -3.01 -4.30 -6.52
CA GLY A 129 -4.02 -4.84 -5.61
C GLY A 129 -4.20 -6.36 -5.74
N VAL A 130 -4.32 -6.88 -6.96
CA VAL A 130 -4.45 -8.32 -7.22
C VAL A 130 -3.19 -9.07 -6.77
N VAL A 131 -2.00 -8.55 -7.08
CA VAL A 131 -0.73 -9.16 -6.65
C VAL A 131 -0.63 -9.20 -5.13
N GLN A 132 -1.01 -8.13 -4.43
CA GLN A 132 -1.03 -8.10 -2.97
C GLN A 132 -2.04 -9.11 -2.40
N LEU A 133 -3.27 -9.16 -2.91
CA LEU A 133 -4.27 -10.13 -2.46
C LEU A 133 -3.79 -11.59 -2.65
N ALA A 134 -3.21 -11.89 -3.81
CA ALA A 134 -2.65 -13.21 -4.09
C ALA A 134 -1.49 -13.55 -3.15
N ALA A 135 -0.56 -12.62 -2.95
CA ALA A 135 0.59 -12.80 -2.05
C ALA A 135 0.13 -12.97 -0.58
N LEU A 136 -0.84 -12.17 -0.12
CA LEU A 136 -1.43 -12.29 1.21
C LEU A 136 -2.11 -13.64 1.40
N GLY A 137 -2.86 -14.11 0.40
CA GLY A 137 -3.48 -15.45 0.40
C GLY A 137 -2.44 -16.57 0.48
N ALA A 138 -1.36 -16.47 -0.29
CA ALA A 138 -0.29 -17.45 -0.33
C ALA A 138 0.46 -17.59 1.02
N VAL A 139 0.56 -16.51 1.82
CA VAL A 139 1.22 -16.57 3.13
C VAL A 139 0.31 -17.02 4.28
N VAL A 140 -1.01 -17.10 4.09
CA VAL A 140 -1.98 -17.51 5.14
C VAL A 140 -1.61 -18.82 5.83
N PRO A 141 -1.25 -19.92 5.12
CA PRO A 141 -0.90 -21.18 5.78
C PRO A 141 0.22 -21.01 6.80
N ARG A 142 1.25 -20.23 6.46
CA ARG A 142 2.39 -19.93 7.33
C ARG A 142 2.01 -19.05 8.51
N LEU A 143 1.09 -18.09 8.32
CA LEU A 143 0.59 -17.21 9.39
C LEU A 143 -0.27 -17.96 10.41
N ARG A 144 -0.99 -19.00 9.98
CA ARG A 144 -1.81 -19.84 10.85
C ARG A 144 -0.98 -20.70 11.80
N THR A 145 0.17 -21.20 11.34
CA THR A 145 1.08 -22.05 12.13
C THR A 145 2.07 -21.26 12.98
N ALA A 146 2.18 -19.95 12.79
CA ALA A 146 3.11 -19.10 13.53
C ALA A 146 2.42 -18.37 14.70
N ASP A 147 3.10 -18.31 15.84
CA ASP A 147 2.63 -17.58 17.04
C ASP A 147 2.99 -16.09 17.04
N THR A 148 3.75 -15.64 16.03
CA THR A 148 4.22 -14.27 15.91
C THR A 148 3.14 -13.36 15.36
N THR A 149 3.31 -12.05 15.51
CA THR A 149 2.43 -11.06 14.88
C THR A 149 2.46 -11.22 13.36
N THR A 150 1.32 -11.02 12.72
CA THR A 150 1.22 -11.16 11.25
C THR A 150 2.02 -10.08 10.52
N SER A 151 2.22 -8.92 11.15
CA SER A 151 3.04 -7.80 10.64
C SER A 151 4.46 -8.21 10.29
N ARG A 152 5.03 -9.20 11.01
CA ARG A 152 6.34 -9.79 10.73
C ARG A 152 6.50 -10.16 9.25
N LEU A 153 5.50 -10.79 8.65
CA LEU A 153 5.54 -11.27 7.26
C LEU A 153 4.69 -10.43 6.32
N VAL A 154 3.56 -9.91 6.78
CA VAL A 154 2.65 -9.08 5.98
C VAL A 154 3.29 -7.75 5.61
N GLY A 155 3.98 -7.08 6.54
CA GLY A 155 4.64 -5.80 6.28
C GLY A 155 5.63 -5.86 5.12
N PRO A 156 6.60 -6.79 5.11
CA PRO A 156 7.54 -6.92 4.00
C PRO A 156 6.87 -7.32 2.68
N VAL A 157 5.86 -8.18 2.71
CA VAL A 157 5.11 -8.57 1.50
C VAL A 157 4.44 -7.35 0.86
N MET A 158 3.70 -6.58 1.64
CA MET A 158 3.03 -5.36 1.17
C MET A 158 4.06 -4.32 0.70
N GLY A 159 5.08 -4.07 1.54
CA GLY A 159 6.12 -3.08 1.26
C GLY A 159 6.92 -3.38 -0.01
N VAL A 160 7.29 -4.64 -0.25
CA VAL A 160 8.01 -5.02 -1.48
C VAL A 160 7.14 -4.83 -2.72
N VAL A 161 5.87 -5.25 -2.70
CA VAL A 161 4.99 -5.07 -3.86
C VAL A 161 4.81 -3.58 -4.18
N LEU A 162 4.61 -2.75 -3.16
CA LEU A 162 4.50 -1.30 -3.32
C LEU A 162 5.79 -0.65 -3.80
N LEU A 163 6.95 -1.05 -3.27
CA LEU A 163 8.25 -0.52 -3.67
C LEU A 163 8.60 -0.89 -5.12
N VAL A 164 8.29 -2.13 -5.53
CA VAL A 164 8.43 -2.56 -6.93
C VAL A 164 7.47 -1.77 -7.82
N SER A 165 6.23 -1.58 -7.39
CA SER A 165 5.24 -0.79 -8.15
C SER A 165 5.66 0.68 -8.29
N ALA A 166 6.23 1.28 -7.24
CA ALA A 166 6.80 2.62 -7.28
C ALA A 166 8.02 2.68 -8.22
N SER A 167 8.91 1.69 -8.18
CA SER A 167 10.05 1.59 -9.10
C SER A 167 9.59 1.50 -10.57
N ILE A 168 8.59 0.67 -10.86
CA ILE A 168 7.99 0.56 -12.21
C ILE A 168 7.35 1.90 -12.60
N GLY A 169 6.61 2.54 -11.69
CA GLY A 169 6.04 3.87 -11.90
C GLY A 169 7.12 4.89 -12.25
N ALA A 170 8.22 4.90 -11.51
CA ALA A 170 9.33 5.81 -11.75
C ALA A 170 10.03 5.59 -13.09
N LEU A 171 10.18 4.34 -13.52
CA LEU A 171 10.79 4.00 -14.81
C LEU A 171 9.88 4.29 -16.01
N THR A 172 8.56 4.36 -15.79
CA THR A 172 7.55 4.59 -16.83
C THR A 172 6.99 6.02 -16.82
N ALA A 173 7.46 6.84 -15.88
CA ALA A 173 7.13 8.26 -15.76
C ALA A 173 7.86 9.05 -16.86
N VAL A 174 7.31 9.04 -18.07
CA VAL A 174 7.79 9.79 -19.25
C VAL A 174 6.73 10.79 -19.67
#